data_AF-G9ZIW5-F1
#
_entry.id   AF-G9ZIW5-F1
#
_cell.length_a   1.000
_cell.length_b   1.000
_cell.length_c   1.000
_cell.angle_alpha   90.00
_cell.angle_beta   90.00
_cell.angle_gamma   90.00
#
_symmetry.space_group_name_H-M   'P 1'
#
loop_
_entity.id
_entity.type
_entity.pdbx_description
1 polymer ?
#
loop_
_entity_poly.entity_id
_entity_poly.type
_entity_poly.pdbx_seq_one_letter_code
_entity_poly.pdbx_strand_id
1 'polypeptide(L)'
;MTQTSESPKIYRMPMAGEYLHDLLSTVDPTFRPEEVLTLTVARIDALSAEAQERLLALAGESLREVAANISYEKQTLAICREERLQLQGITRALQQRKELLKNAIEASLPDLLADEPFEQFLQKMEEDPEHVFPQELTQSIKNEWGDLSELSDDFNKRTAAYLRIEQRKEEELLDLQLHFTQLKWLVFALKTHQRRMQPDYQATEEETTLSLSIPLPTEPFTCEDS
;
A
#
# COMPACT_ATOMS: atom_id res chain seq x y z
N MET A 1 6.40 -19.52 -17.01
CA MET A 1 5.96 -18.46 -16.08
C MET A 1 6.10 -19.00 -14.66
N THR A 2 7.14 -18.58 -13.96
CA THR A 2 7.38 -18.94 -12.57
C THR A 2 6.47 -18.07 -11.70
N GLN A 3 5.47 -18.67 -11.06
CA GLN A 3 4.76 -18.04 -9.95
C GLN A 3 5.77 -17.87 -8.81
N THR A 4 6.41 -16.71 -8.74
CA THR A 4 6.99 -16.25 -7.48
C THR A 4 5.80 -15.82 -6.62
N SER A 5 5.36 -16.75 -5.77
CA SER A 5 4.70 -16.39 -4.52
C SER A 5 5.64 -15.43 -3.80
N GLU A 6 5.46 -14.13 -4.02
CA GLU A 6 6.07 -13.13 -3.17
C GLU A 6 5.44 -13.34 -1.80
N SER A 7 6.18 -14.01 -0.92
CA SER A 7 5.94 -13.97 0.52
C SER A 7 5.60 -12.53 0.92
N PRO A 8 4.70 -12.31 1.91
CA PRO A 8 4.51 -10.97 2.42
C PRO A 8 5.90 -10.39 2.68
N LYS A 9 6.18 -9.19 2.15
CA LYS A 9 7.37 -8.46 2.56
C LYS A 9 7.20 -8.27 4.06
N ILE A 10 7.77 -9.19 4.81
CA ILE A 10 8.01 -9.01 6.23
C ILE A 10 9.00 -7.86 6.22
N TYR A 11 8.50 -6.63 6.31
CA TYR A 11 9.28 -5.55 6.86
C TYR A 11 9.80 -6.14 8.16
N ARG A 12 11.11 -6.42 8.22
CA ARG A 12 11.73 -6.77 9.50
C ARG A 12 11.27 -5.67 10.42
N MET A 13 10.39 -6.03 11.35
CA MET A 13 9.95 -5.06 12.32
C MET A 13 11.24 -4.60 12.97
N PRO A 14 11.55 -3.29 12.96
CA PRO A 14 12.74 -2.84 13.64
C PRO A 14 12.64 -3.33 15.09
N MET A 15 13.76 -3.74 15.69
CA MET A 15 13.80 -4.50 16.96
C MET A 15 12.91 -3.93 18.08
N ALA A 16 12.72 -2.59 18.13
CA ALA A 16 11.81 -1.95 19.10
C ALA A 16 10.32 -2.17 18.79
N GLY A 17 10.01 -2.26 17.51
CA GLY A 17 8.73 -2.66 16.97
C GLY A 17 8.37 -4.10 17.30
N GLU A 18 9.31 -5.04 17.08
CA GLU A 18 9.16 -6.44 17.52
C GLU A 18 8.96 -6.52 19.02
N TYR A 19 9.76 -5.77 19.79
CA TYR A 19 9.60 -5.70 21.24
C TYR A 19 8.22 -5.22 21.66
N LEU A 20 7.68 -4.16 21.05
CA LEU A 20 6.31 -3.70 21.27
C LEU A 20 5.28 -4.75 20.85
N HIS A 21 5.46 -5.36 19.69
CA HIS A 21 4.57 -6.40 19.22
C HIS A 21 4.57 -7.59 20.17
N ASP A 22 5.71 -8.02 20.69
CA ASP A 22 5.82 -9.09 21.68
C ASP A 22 5.24 -8.67 23.04
N LEU A 23 5.44 -7.40 23.40
CA LEU A 23 4.84 -6.79 24.58
C LEU A 23 3.31 -6.74 24.48
N LEU A 24 2.76 -6.57 23.27
CA LEU A 24 1.33 -6.43 23.01
C LEU A 24 0.68 -7.75 22.56
N SER A 25 1.41 -8.70 21.99
CA SER A 25 0.89 -9.98 21.45
C SER A 25 0.50 -10.97 22.54
N THR A 26 1.03 -10.75 23.74
CA THR A 26 0.64 -11.48 24.95
C THR A 26 -0.56 -10.85 25.67
N VAL A 27 -1.09 -9.74 25.14
CA VAL A 27 -2.27 -9.06 25.66
C VAL A 27 -3.49 -9.61 24.92
N ASP A 28 -4.47 -10.13 25.66
CA ASP A 28 -5.71 -10.68 25.13
C ASP A 28 -6.39 -9.65 24.19
N PRO A 29 -6.76 -10.01 22.95
CA PRO A 29 -7.39 -9.09 22.00
C PRO A 29 -8.75 -8.56 22.47
N THR A 30 -9.33 -9.13 23.53
CA THR A 30 -10.56 -8.63 24.17
C THR A 30 -10.33 -7.48 25.15
N PHE A 31 -9.08 -7.20 25.53
CA PHE A 31 -8.75 -6.06 26.39
C PHE A 31 -9.11 -4.75 25.70
N ARG A 32 -9.66 -3.82 26.49
CA ARG A 32 -9.87 -2.45 26.04
C ARG A 32 -8.52 -1.77 25.82
N PRO A 33 -8.42 -0.82 24.87
CA PRO A 33 -7.18 -0.07 24.64
C PRO A 33 -6.56 0.43 25.93
N GLU A 34 -7.39 0.91 26.86
CA GLU A 34 -7.00 1.39 28.18
C GLU A 34 -6.23 0.37 29.05
N GLU A 35 -6.64 -0.89 28.99
CA GLU A 35 -6.05 -2.00 29.75
C GLU A 35 -4.71 -2.43 29.13
N VAL A 36 -4.66 -2.47 27.79
CA VAL A 36 -3.43 -2.74 27.02
C VAL A 36 -2.33 -1.73 27.36
N LEU A 37 -2.71 -0.47 27.45
CA LEU A 37 -1.83 0.66 27.74
C LEU A 37 -1.33 0.61 29.20
N THR A 38 -2.21 0.23 30.15
CA THR A 38 -1.83 0.00 31.56
C THR A 38 -0.82 -1.14 31.71
N LEU A 39 -1.06 -2.27 31.05
CA LEU A 39 -0.15 -3.42 31.04
C LEU A 39 1.21 -3.07 30.41
N THR A 40 1.19 -2.27 29.34
CA THR A 40 2.40 -1.84 28.67
C THR A 40 3.26 -0.95 29.57
N VAL A 41 2.65 0.01 30.27
CA VAL A 41 3.37 0.86 31.24
C VAL A 41 3.95 0.01 32.36
N ALA A 42 3.16 -0.88 32.98
CA ALA A 42 3.66 -1.76 34.05
C ALA A 42 4.87 -2.61 33.62
N ARG A 43 4.88 -3.09 32.36
CA ARG A 43 6.02 -3.83 31.83
C ARG A 43 7.24 -2.95 31.55
N ILE A 44 7.04 -1.71 31.12
CA ILE A 44 8.13 -0.72 30.98
C ILE A 44 8.71 -0.41 32.37
N ASP A 45 7.87 -0.20 33.38
CA ASP A 45 8.28 0.08 34.76
C ASP A 45 9.13 -1.05 35.36
N ALA A 46 8.85 -2.30 34.96
CA ALA A 46 9.62 -3.48 35.38
C ALA A 46 11.01 -3.59 34.71
N LEU A 47 11.31 -2.79 33.69
CA LEU A 47 12.63 -2.79 33.04
C LEU A 47 13.67 -2.03 33.86
N SER A 48 14.93 -2.48 33.76
CA SER A 48 16.05 -1.69 34.29
C SER A 48 16.20 -0.37 33.54
N ALA A 49 16.74 0.65 34.21
CA ALA A 49 17.00 1.96 33.58
C ALA A 49 17.84 1.84 32.29
N GLU A 50 18.85 0.98 32.29
CA GLU A 50 19.67 0.70 31.11
C GLU A 50 18.85 0.08 29.96
N ALA A 51 17.94 -0.84 30.27
CA ALA A 51 17.05 -1.45 29.28
C ALA A 51 16.04 -0.43 28.72
N GLN A 52 15.51 0.47 29.56
CA GLN A 52 14.63 1.55 29.14
C GLN A 52 15.33 2.55 28.21
N GLU A 53 16.56 2.96 28.53
CA GLU A 53 17.35 3.87 27.69
C GLU A 53 17.69 3.24 26.33
N ARG A 54 18.10 1.96 26.33
CA ARG A 54 18.35 1.22 25.09
C ARG A 54 17.08 1.11 24.24
N LEU A 55 15.95 0.79 24.85
CA LEU A 55 14.68 0.68 24.13
C LEU A 55 14.24 2.04 23.56
N LEU A 56 14.44 3.14 24.30
CA LEU A 56 14.13 4.48 23.83
C LEU A 56 15.02 4.88 22.63
N ALA A 57 16.31 4.57 22.68
CA ALA A 57 17.23 4.81 21.57
C ALA A 57 16.83 4.01 20.32
N LEU A 58 16.57 2.72 20.48
CA LEU A 58 16.11 1.83 19.40
C LEU A 58 14.77 2.30 18.81
N ALA A 59 13.81 2.69 19.64
CA ALA A 59 12.53 3.22 19.19
C ALA A 59 12.69 4.54 18.41
N GLY A 60 13.62 5.42 18.84
CA GLY A 60 13.96 6.64 18.13
C GLY A 60 14.62 6.42 16.76
N GLU A 61 15.49 5.40 16.64
CA GLU A 61 16.06 4.98 15.36
C GLU A 61 14.98 4.38 14.44
N SER A 62 14.17 3.49 14.99
CA SER A 62 13.04 2.85 14.30
C SER A 62 12.05 3.88 13.76
N LEU A 63 11.72 4.92 14.54
CA LEU A 63 10.84 6.00 14.08
C LEU A 63 11.39 6.74 12.86
N ARG A 64 12.70 7.00 12.83
CA ARG A 64 13.35 7.67 11.69
C ARG A 64 13.32 6.79 10.45
N GLU A 65 13.62 5.51 10.61
CA GLU A 65 13.59 4.54 9.51
C GLU A 65 12.18 4.37 8.93
N VAL A 66 11.18 4.16 9.79
CA VAL A 66 9.78 4.00 9.37
C VAL A 66 9.25 5.27 8.71
N ALA A 67 9.62 6.45 9.22
CA ALA A 67 9.27 7.72 8.57
C ALA A 67 9.88 7.84 7.16
N ALA A 68 11.14 7.42 6.99
CA ALA A 68 11.80 7.39 5.68
C ALA A 68 11.10 6.40 4.74
N ASN A 69 10.74 5.21 5.22
CA ASN A 69 10.00 4.21 4.45
C ASN A 69 8.62 4.73 4.03
N ILE A 70 7.85 5.36 4.93
CA ILE A 70 6.58 6.00 4.58
C ILE A 70 6.77 7.06 3.49
N SER A 71 7.81 7.88 3.60
CA SER A 71 8.11 8.91 2.59
C SER A 71 8.44 8.30 1.24
N TYR A 72 9.29 7.26 1.22
CA TYR A 72 9.65 6.53 0.03
C TYR A 72 8.41 5.90 -0.63
N GLU A 73 7.61 5.18 0.13
CA GLU A 73 6.42 4.50 -0.39
C GLU A 73 5.37 5.49 -0.92
N LYS A 74 5.19 6.65 -0.28
CA LYS A 74 4.35 7.73 -0.81
C LYS A 74 4.85 8.26 -2.15
N GLN A 75 6.17 8.42 -2.30
CA GLN A 75 6.77 8.90 -3.54
C GLN A 75 6.60 7.87 -4.66
N THR A 76 6.89 6.60 -4.38
CA THR A 76 6.70 5.51 -5.35
C THR A 76 5.24 5.37 -5.75
N LEU A 77 4.29 5.44 -4.79
CA LEU A 77 2.86 5.41 -5.10
C LEU A 77 2.43 6.58 -6.00
N ALA A 78 2.96 7.78 -5.78
CA ALA A 78 2.68 8.93 -6.62
C ALA A 78 3.16 8.71 -8.07
N ILE A 79 4.36 8.16 -8.26
CA ILE A 79 4.91 7.82 -9.57
C ILE A 79 4.04 6.76 -10.26
N CYS A 80 3.67 5.68 -9.56
CA CYS A 80 2.81 4.64 -10.12
C CYS A 80 1.46 5.19 -10.57
N ARG A 81 0.84 6.08 -9.78
CA ARG A 81 -0.42 6.74 -10.13
C ARG A 81 -0.30 7.62 -11.36
N GLU A 82 0.79 8.36 -11.47
CA GLU A 82 1.06 9.19 -12.64
C GLU A 82 1.21 8.33 -13.89
N GLU A 83 2.05 7.29 -13.84
CA GLU A 83 2.25 6.37 -14.95
C GLU A 83 0.94 5.67 -15.36
N ARG A 84 0.14 5.19 -14.39
CA ARG A 84 -1.18 4.62 -14.68
C ARG A 84 -2.11 5.61 -15.37
N LEU A 85 -2.15 6.87 -14.92
CA LEU A 85 -2.99 7.89 -15.54
C LEU A 85 -2.55 8.21 -16.97
N GLN A 86 -1.24 8.24 -17.23
CA GLN A 86 -0.70 8.38 -18.58
C GLN A 86 -1.11 7.20 -19.47
N LEU A 87 -0.95 5.96 -19.01
CA LEU A 87 -1.37 4.76 -19.73
C LEU A 87 -2.88 4.77 -20.02
N GLN A 88 -3.71 5.15 -19.05
CA GLN A 88 -5.15 5.32 -19.26
C GLN A 88 -5.49 6.37 -20.32
N GLY A 89 -4.73 7.48 -20.35
CA GLY A 89 -4.85 8.50 -21.39
C GLY A 89 -4.55 7.92 -22.78
N ILE A 90 -3.46 7.15 -22.90
CA ILE A 90 -3.08 6.48 -24.15
C ILE A 90 -4.14 5.46 -24.57
N THR A 91 -4.60 4.60 -23.68
CA THR A 91 -5.69 3.65 -23.96
C THR A 91 -6.93 4.36 -24.50
N ARG A 92 -7.33 5.49 -23.89
CA ARG A 92 -8.49 6.26 -24.35
C ARG A 92 -8.26 6.82 -25.76
N ALA A 93 -7.07 7.32 -26.04
CA ALA A 93 -6.71 7.84 -27.37
C ALA A 93 -6.68 6.72 -28.43
N LEU A 94 -6.16 5.54 -28.09
CA LEU A 94 -6.18 4.36 -28.96
C LEU A 94 -7.62 3.92 -29.26
N GLN A 95 -8.49 3.90 -28.25
CA GLN A 95 -9.90 3.57 -28.44
C GLN A 95 -10.60 4.58 -29.36
N GLN A 96 -10.33 5.88 -29.20
CA GLN A 96 -10.84 6.91 -30.10
C GLN A 96 -10.35 6.71 -31.53
N ARG A 97 -9.07 6.36 -31.71
CA ARG A 97 -8.51 6.07 -33.04
C ARG A 97 -9.13 4.83 -33.68
N LYS A 98 -9.37 3.76 -32.91
CA LYS A 98 -10.11 2.58 -33.40
C LYS A 98 -11.52 2.96 -33.84
N GLU A 99 -12.23 3.78 -33.07
CA GLU A 99 -13.58 4.22 -33.45
C GLU A 99 -13.56 5.09 -34.72
N LEU A 100 -12.58 5.98 -34.87
CA LEU A 100 -12.40 6.77 -36.09
C LEU A 100 -12.11 5.88 -37.31
N LEU A 101 -11.24 4.88 -37.15
CA LEU A 101 -10.92 3.92 -38.22
C LEU A 101 -12.16 3.11 -38.60
N LYS A 102 -12.91 2.59 -37.61
CA LYS A 102 -14.19 1.92 -37.82
C LYS A 102 -15.16 2.78 -38.62
N ASN A 103 -15.40 4.02 -38.17
CA ASN A 103 -16.32 4.94 -38.85
C ASN A 103 -15.86 5.25 -40.29
N ALA A 104 -14.55 5.38 -40.53
CA ALA A 104 -14.00 5.60 -41.86
C ALA A 104 -14.22 4.38 -42.78
N ILE A 105 -14.08 3.17 -42.25
CA ILE A 105 -14.35 1.91 -42.97
C ILE A 105 -15.85 1.79 -43.27
N GLU A 106 -16.71 2.01 -42.27
CA GLU A 106 -18.18 2.00 -42.42
C GLU A 106 -18.65 2.99 -43.49
N ALA A 107 -18.08 4.19 -43.52
CA ALA A 107 -18.40 5.20 -44.53
C ALA A 107 -17.88 4.85 -45.94
N SER A 108 -16.78 4.09 -46.02
CA SER A 108 -16.13 3.74 -47.28
C SER A 108 -16.67 2.46 -47.91
N LEU A 109 -17.27 1.57 -47.11
CA LEU A 109 -17.78 0.25 -47.52
C LEU A 109 -19.25 0.02 -47.10
N PRO A 110 -20.18 0.96 -47.40
CA PRO A 110 -21.56 0.89 -46.91
C PRO A 110 -22.33 -0.32 -47.44
N ASP A 111 -22.12 -0.69 -48.71
CA ASP A 111 -22.80 -1.82 -49.34
C ASP A 111 -22.36 -3.17 -48.78
N LEU A 112 -21.13 -3.25 -48.27
CA LEU A 112 -20.54 -4.48 -47.73
C LEU A 112 -20.88 -4.66 -46.24
N LEU A 113 -21.26 -3.59 -45.56
CA LEU A 113 -21.63 -3.56 -44.14
C LEU A 113 -23.14 -3.38 -43.92
N ALA A 114 -23.94 -3.29 -44.99
CA ALA A 114 -25.37 -2.96 -44.94
C ALA A 114 -26.19 -3.92 -44.05
N ASP A 115 -25.82 -5.20 -44.05
CA ASP A 115 -26.56 -6.28 -43.35
C ASP A 115 -25.73 -6.96 -42.26
N GLU A 116 -24.54 -6.45 -41.93
CA GLU A 116 -23.58 -7.14 -41.05
C GLU A 116 -22.95 -6.22 -39.99
N PRO A 117 -22.90 -6.62 -38.70
CA PRO A 117 -22.15 -5.90 -37.68
C PRO A 117 -20.66 -5.81 -38.03
N PHE A 118 -20.05 -4.65 -37.74
CA PHE A 118 -18.63 -4.40 -38.01
C PHE A 118 -17.68 -5.48 -37.46
N GLU A 119 -17.98 -6.06 -36.29
CA GLU A 119 -17.19 -7.14 -35.70
C GLU A 119 -17.21 -8.44 -36.54
N GLN A 120 -18.35 -8.77 -37.16
CA GLN A 120 -18.44 -9.94 -38.05
C GLN A 120 -17.70 -9.68 -39.37
N PHE A 121 -17.73 -8.44 -39.87
CA PHE A 121 -16.88 -8.02 -41.00
C PHE A 121 -15.39 -8.19 -40.69
N LEU A 122 -14.92 -7.76 -39.51
CA LEU A 122 -13.51 -7.94 -39.11
C LEU A 122 -13.14 -9.43 -39.02
N GLN A 123 -14.05 -10.26 -38.49
CA GLN A 123 -13.83 -11.69 -38.39
C GLN A 123 -13.70 -12.35 -39.78
N LYS A 124 -14.57 -11.99 -40.73
CA LYS A 124 -14.46 -12.47 -42.13
C LYS A 124 -13.16 -12.03 -42.80
N MET A 125 -12.69 -10.83 -42.51
CA MET A 125 -11.41 -10.32 -43.01
C MET A 125 -10.20 -11.07 -42.45
N GLU A 126 -10.32 -11.61 -41.22
CA GLU A 126 -9.30 -12.49 -40.64
C GLU A 126 -9.35 -13.91 -41.21
N GLU A 127 -10.55 -14.45 -41.43
CA GLU A 127 -10.80 -15.83 -41.86
C GLU A 127 -10.60 -16.06 -43.37
N ASP A 128 -11.01 -15.11 -44.23
CA ASP A 128 -10.88 -15.20 -45.69
C ASP A 128 -10.65 -13.83 -46.37
N PRO A 129 -9.41 -13.28 -46.31
CA PRO A 129 -9.09 -11.93 -46.80
C PRO A 129 -9.10 -11.79 -48.33
N GLU A 130 -9.05 -12.88 -49.10
CA GLU A 130 -8.84 -12.85 -50.55
C GLU A 130 -10.14 -12.84 -51.37
N HIS A 131 -11.28 -13.24 -50.79
CA HIS A 131 -12.53 -13.40 -51.52
C HIS A 131 -13.49 -12.20 -51.47
N VAL A 132 -13.22 -11.18 -50.64
CA VAL A 132 -14.24 -10.16 -50.33
C VAL A 132 -13.86 -8.72 -50.73
N PHE A 133 -12.57 -8.37 -50.85
CA PHE A 133 -12.12 -6.98 -51.11
C PHE A 133 -10.80 -6.88 -51.91
N PRO A 134 -10.46 -5.70 -52.46
CA PRO A 134 -9.13 -5.45 -53.02
C PRO A 134 -8.02 -5.72 -51.98
N GLN A 135 -7.05 -6.58 -52.35
CA GLN A 135 -5.98 -7.03 -51.44
C GLN A 135 -5.26 -5.89 -50.69
N GLU A 136 -5.01 -4.77 -51.35
CA GLU A 136 -4.33 -3.61 -50.76
C GLU A 136 -5.14 -2.97 -49.61
N LEU A 137 -6.45 -2.87 -49.77
CA LEU A 137 -7.36 -2.32 -48.75
C LEU A 137 -7.49 -3.30 -47.58
N THR A 138 -7.65 -4.59 -47.87
CA THR A 138 -7.70 -5.65 -46.85
C THR A 138 -6.45 -5.65 -45.99
N GLN A 139 -5.28 -5.59 -46.62
CA GLN A 139 -4.02 -5.59 -45.91
C GLN A 139 -3.84 -4.31 -45.08
N SER A 140 -4.23 -3.15 -45.60
CA SER A 140 -4.15 -1.88 -44.87
C SER A 140 -5.04 -1.86 -43.63
N ILE A 141 -6.30 -2.29 -43.76
CA ILE A 141 -7.25 -2.36 -42.63
C ILE A 141 -6.76 -3.38 -41.60
N LYS A 142 -6.33 -4.56 -42.05
CA LYS A 142 -5.83 -5.61 -41.15
C LYS A 142 -4.61 -5.15 -40.36
N ASN A 143 -3.65 -4.50 -41.01
CA ASN A 143 -2.47 -3.97 -40.35
C ASN A 143 -2.85 -2.89 -39.34
N GLU A 144 -3.59 -1.85 -39.76
CA GLU A 144 -3.88 -0.72 -38.88
C GLU A 144 -4.82 -1.11 -37.72
N TRP A 145 -5.85 -1.93 -38.00
CA TRP A 145 -6.75 -2.43 -36.96
C TRP A 145 -6.04 -3.39 -36.00
N GLY A 146 -5.20 -4.28 -36.54
CA GLY A 146 -4.39 -5.24 -35.77
C GLY A 146 -3.43 -4.52 -34.84
N ASP A 147 -2.64 -3.59 -35.37
CA ASP A 147 -1.67 -2.80 -34.60
C ASP A 147 -2.35 -2.02 -33.47
N LEU A 148 -3.48 -1.37 -33.75
CA LEU A 148 -4.24 -0.64 -32.73
C LEU A 148 -4.84 -1.56 -31.67
N SER A 149 -5.25 -2.77 -32.05
CA SER A 149 -5.78 -3.77 -31.12
C SER A 149 -4.70 -4.32 -30.20
N GLU A 150 -3.55 -4.70 -30.76
CA GLU A 150 -2.40 -5.20 -29.98
C GLU A 150 -1.89 -4.14 -29.00
N LEU A 151 -1.74 -2.90 -29.47
CA LEU A 151 -1.35 -1.78 -28.61
C LEU A 151 -2.38 -1.55 -27.51
N SER A 152 -3.68 -1.48 -27.84
CA SER A 152 -4.73 -1.29 -26.84
C SER A 152 -4.69 -2.36 -25.75
N ASP A 153 -4.53 -3.62 -26.14
CA ASP A 153 -4.42 -4.75 -25.21
C ASP A 153 -3.18 -4.67 -24.32
N ASP A 154 -2.02 -4.32 -24.88
CA ASP A 154 -0.79 -4.13 -24.11
C ASP A 154 -0.93 -2.98 -23.10
N PHE A 155 -1.43 -1.82 -23.51
CA PHE A 155 -1.66 -0.68 -22.63
C PHE A 155 -2.70 -0.98 -21.55
N ASN A 156 -3.76 -1.74 -21.86
CA ASN A 156 -4.75 -2.21 -20.89
C ASN A 156 -4.12 -3.15 -19.85
N LYS A 157 -3.30 -4.11 -20.29
CA LYS A 157 -2.58 -5.03 -19.40
C LYS A 157 -1.63 -4.27 -18.47
N ARG A 158 -0.87 -3.33 -19.01
CA ARG A 158 0.03 -2.47 -18.22
C ARG A 158 -0.73 -1.62 -17.21
N THR A 159 -1.82 -0.96 -17.64
CA THR A 159 -2.68 -0.18 -16.75
C THR A 159 -3.20 -1.02 -15.57
N ALA A 160 -3.67 -2.24 -15.85
CA ALA A 160 -4.13 -3.16 -14.82
C ALA A 160 -3.00 -3.61 -13.88
N ALA A 161 -1.78 -3.80 -14.40
CA ALA A 161 -0.61 -4.12 -13.58
C ALA A 161 -0.28 -2.98 -12.61
N TYR A 162 -0.24 -1.73 -13.10
CA TYR A 162 -0.03 -0.55 -12.24
C TYR A 162 -1.10 -0.39 -11.17
N LEU A 163 -2.37 -0.65 -11.49
CA LEU A 163 -3.45 -0.61 -10.50
C LEU A 163 -3.21 -1.60 -9.35
N ARG A 164 -2.74 -2.81 -9.64
CA ARG A 164 -2.40 -3.81 -8.60
C ARG A 164 -1.20 -3.35 -7.76
N ILE A 165 -0.21 -2.73 -8.39
CA ILE A 165 0.96 -2.17 -7.67
C ILE A 165 0.49 -1.05 -6.73
N GLU A 166 -0.37 -0.14 -7.20
CA GLU A 166 -0.94 0.93 -6.38
C GLU A 166 -1.68 0.38 -5.16
N GLN A 167 -2.56 -0.61 -5.36
CA GLN A 167 -3.31 -1.24 -4.26
C GLN A 167 -2.37 -1.85 -3.21
N ARG A 168 -1.37 -2.61 -3.65
CA ARG A 168 -0.37 -3.19 -2.73
C ARG A 168 0.40 -2.10 -1.98
N LYS A 169 0.77 -1.02 -2.65
CA LYS A 169 1.50 0.11 -2.04
C LYS A 169 0.66 0.87 -1.03
N GLU A 170 -0.65 0.97 -1.25
CA GLU A 170 -1.60 1.53 -0.29
C GLU A 170 -1.69 0.65 0.97
N GLU A 171 -1.74 -0.66 0.82
CA GLU A 171 -1.68 -1.62 1.94
C GLU A 171 -0.36 -1.50 2.72
N GLU A 172 0.78 -1.51 2.03
CA GLU A 172 2.11 -1.34 2.65
C GLU A 172 2.21 0.00 3.42
N LEU A 173 1.61 1.07 2.90
CA LEU A 173 1.56 2.37 3.57
C LEU A 173 0.68 2.35 4.84
N LEU A 174 -0.43 1.62 4.84
CA LEU A 174 -1.28 1.48 6.02
C LEU A 174 -0.53 0.74 7.14
N ASP A 175 0.17 -0.35 6.80
CA ASP A 175 0.97 -1.12 7.75
C ASP A 175 2.09 -0.26 8.36
N LEU A 176 2.83 0.47 7.51
CA LEU A 176 3.88 1.38 7.98
C LEU A 176 3.33 2.50 8.87
N GLN A 177 2.14 3.03 8.58
CA GLN A 177 1.51 4.07 9.40
C GLN A 177 1.04 3.54 10.76
N LEU A 178 0.48 2.33 10.79
CA LEU A 178 0.15 1.65 12.04
C LEU A 178 1.41 1.46 12.88
N HIS A 179 2.48 0.96 12.25
CA HIS A 179 3.75 0.73 12.92
C HIS A 179 4.38 2.02 13.48
N PHE A 180 4.33 3.09 12.68
CA PHE A 180 4.80 4.41 13.11
C PHE A 180 4.02 4.94 14.32
N THR A 181 2.72 4.67 14.37
CA THR A 181 1.86 5.06 15.49
C THR A 181 2.21 4.28 16.76
N GLN A 182 2.43 2.96 16.65
CA GLN A 182 2.88 2.13 17.76
C GLN A 182 4.22 2.62 18.33
N LEU A 183 5.22 2.88 17.46
CA LEU A 183 6.52 3.39 17.88
C LEU A 183 6.43 4.76 18.56
N LYS A 184 5.60 5.67 18.05
CA LYS A 184 5.36 6.97 18.70
C LYS A 184 4.80 6.78 20.11
N TRP A 185 3.87 5.84 20.25
CA TRP A 185 3.26 5.54 21.53
C TRP A 185 4.28 4.97 22.53
N LEU A 186 5.15 4.04 22.11
CA LEU A 186 6.24 3.54 22.96
C LEU A 186 7.21 4.65 23.39
N VAL A 187 7.63 5.51 22.45
CA VAL A 187 8.50 6.64 22.79
C VAL A 187 7.83 7.58 23.77
N PHE A 188 6.53 7.83 23.62
CA PHE A 188 5.76 8.61 24.57
C PHE A 188 5.74 7.94 25.96
N ALA A 189 5.43 6.65 26.04
CA ALA A 189 5.38 5.91 27.31
C ALA A 189 6.75 5.92 28.03
N LEU A 190 7.83 5.63 27.30
CA LEU A 190 9.20 5.62 27.85
C LEU A 190 9.62 7.02 28.35
N LYS A 191 9.35 8.08 27.59
CA LYS A 191 9.70 9.45 28.00
C LYS A 191 8.86 9.92 29.18
N THR A 192 7.58 9.54 29.23
CA THR A 192 6.70 9.86 30.35
C THR A 192 7.15 9.12 31.61
N HIS A 193 7.55 7.86 31.52
CA HIS A 193 8.17 7.13 32.63
C HIS A 193 9.44 7.83 33.13
N GLN A 194 10.38 8.15 32.23
CA GLN A 194 11.62 8.87 32.60
C GLN A 194 11.33 10.20 33.32
N ARG A 195 10.32 10.94 32.87
CA ARG A 195 9.90 12.19 33.53
C ARG A 195 9.31 11.95 34.91
N ARG A 196 8.45 10.94 35.09
CA ARG A 196 7.85 10.58 36.39
C ARG A 196 8.88 10.18 37.44
N MET A 197 10.00 9.60 37.02
CA MET A 197 11.09 9.22 37.91
C MET A 197 11.98 10.41 38.32
N GLN A 198 11.76 11.62 37.79
CA GLN A 198 12.48 12.82 38.24
C GLN A 198 11.88 13.38 39.54
N PRO A 199 12.73 13.83 40.49
CA PRO A 199 12.28 14.28 41.81
C PRO A 199 11.36 15.52 41.78
N ASP A 200 11.40 16.31 40.71
CA ASP A 200 10.65 17.57 40.57
C ASP A 200 9.43 17.44 39.62
N TYR A 201 8.99 16.21 39.33
CA TYR A 201 7.94 15.96 38.34
C TYR A 201 6.58 16.57 38.72
N GLN A 202 6.02 17.36 37.80
CA GLN A 202 4.63 17.78 37.79
C GLN A 202 3.95 17.25 36.53
N ALA A 203 2.78 16.62 36.68
CA ALA A 203 2.02 16.10 35.56
C ALA A 203 1.64 17.24 34.59
N THR A 204 1.84 17.01 33.29
CA THR A 204 1.54 17.98 32.23
C THR A 204 0.12 17.80 31.67
N GLU A 205 -0.47 18.84 31.07
CA GLU A 205 -1.82 18.77 30.49
C GLU A 205 -1.97 17.67 29.42
N GLU A 206 -0.94 17.47 28.59
CA GLU A 206 -0.87 16.36 27.61
C GLU A 206 -0.88 14.99 28.29
N GLU A 207 -0.21 14.85 29.44
CA GLU A 207 -0.23 13.61 30.22
C GLU A 207 -1.59 13.39 30.87
N THR A 208 -2.32 14.43 31.30
CA THR A 208 -3.68 14.30 31.85
C THR A 208 -4.77 14.09 30.80
N THR A 209 -4.62 14.64 29.59
CA THR A 209 -5.58 14.46 28.48
C THR A 209 -5.41 13.12 27.77
N LEU A 210 -4.17 12.59 27.74
CA LEU A 210 -3.86 11.23 27.34
C LEU A 210 -3.81 10.25 28.53
N SER A 211 -4.07 10.71 29.77
CA SER A 211 -4.10 9.87 30.97
C SER A 211 -5.29 8.94 30.92
N LEU A 212 -4.99 7.78 30.39
CA LEU A 212 -5.22 6.58 31.16
C LEU A 212 -4.72 6.75 32.58
N SER A 213 -5.69 6.81 33.49
CA SER A 213 -5.51 6.85 34.93
C SER A 213 -4.82 5.57 35.41
N ILE A 214 -3.51 5.48 35.19
CA ILE A 214 -2.67 4.41 35.73
C ILE A 214 -2.18 4.90 37.08
N PRO A 215 -2.66 4.34 38.20
CA PRO A 215 -2.22 4.75 39.53
C PRO A 215 -0.72 4.46 39.67
N LEU A 216 0.00 5.40 40.27
CA LEU A 216 1.39 5.20 40.67
C LEU A 216 1.46 4.02 41.66
N PRO A 217 2.40 3.07 41.49
CA PRO A 217 2.63 2.04 42.49
C PRO A 217 3.06 2.75 43.78
N THR A 218 2.21 2.67 44.80
CA THR A 218 2.41 3.38 46.06
C THR A 218 3.24 2.58 47.06
N GLU A 219 3.70 1.38 46.68
CA GLU A 219 4.53 0.53 47.52
C GLU A 219 5.61 -0.19 46.70
N PRO A 220 6.83 -0.36 47.24
CA PRO A 220 7.84 -1.20 46.60
C PRO A 220 7.34 -2.65 46.57
N PHE A 221 7.23 -3.23 45.37
CA PHE A 221 7.02 -4.67 45.23
C PHE A 221 8.18 -5.41 45.88
N THR A 222 7.97 -5.93 47.08
CA THR A 222 8.83 -6.95 47.66
C THR A 222 8.60 -8.24 46.90
N CYS A 223 9.53 -8.61 46.02
CA CYS A 223 9.65 -9.99 45.57
C CYS A 223 9.96 -10.84 46.81
N GLU A 224 9.00 -11.66 47.25
CA GLU A 224 9.35 -12.85 48.00
C GLU A 224 9.77 -13.93 46.98
N ASP A 225 10.98 -14.45 47.18
CA ASP A 225 11.58 -15.50 46.37
C ASP A 225 10.71 -16.78 46.35
N SER A 226 10.56 -17.38 45.17
CA SER A 226 10.10 -18.77 45.00
C SER A 226 10.84 -19.42 43.84
#